data_AF-A0A5C8DEF6-F1
#
_entry.id   AF-A0A5C8DEF6-F1
#
_cell.length_a   1.000
_cell.length_b   1.000
_cell.length_c   1.000
_cell.angle_alpha   90.00
_cell.angle_beta   90.00
_cell.angle_gamma   90.00
#
_symmetry.space_group_name_H-M   'P 1'
#
loop_
_entity.id
_entity.type
_entity.pdbx_description
1 polymer ?
#
loop_
_entity_poly.entity_id
_entity_poly.type
_entity_poly.pdbx_seq_one_letter_code
_entity_poly.pdbx_strand_id
1 'polypeptide(L)'
;MRSYRNRWNILTALLLISLPSFSQQADALSLSRKVADKIIADTRFEWKWVLQKEELGMQVIDFRFLSLKEKENAYALRKMEVKKDTIIRFGITAAGNIKVWINKKLAWQQQEGASLNPVEEAYNRFRFDHYFTVPLKKGISELLIAYENSAANPVIFLRPVTMAGDLEPSVAPLAQWTYAGPFRQQGNTPLQSIQPYYKNDGKVLNWQTAPQRFLPELVIDSQAAYQRDPYADWQYSHGTMVWSILALEKETKDNRYLPFVKKYAGFILDNYDYIKWQYDSLYAWRGSYHRIFRRTMLDDAGAPALSFAGLYVDEKDEAIGKFLEPLLDYVSTKQVRLQDSTFCRPEPEEFTVWADDLFMSVPFLIRMAKATGEKKYMEDAVRQVIQFRKYLLNPQTGLYKHGWFSRTGQQSVAYWGRANGWVVWATAELLDWLPTNHPAYKKILEAFRQHITSLVKYQDSDGFWHQVLTRPESYKETSCTAMFALAMARGVRKGWLNKSFKQPALKAWSAVAGKIDANGVVHGICRGTEIGLDEQFYFDRKTIDNDPRGLGAVITAGLEIAKLP
;
A
#
# COMPACT_ATOMS: atom_id res chain seq x y z
N MET A 1 -36.49 57.10 -63.57
CA MET A 1 -36.27 57.37 -62.13
C MET A 1 -35.00 56.64 -61.73
N ARG A 2 -33.86 57.34 -61.68
CA ARG A 2 -33.04 57.63 -60.48
C ARG A 2 -32.64 56.36 -59.69
N SER A 3 -31.40 56.10 -59.27
CA SER A 3 -30.10 56.77 -59.41
C SER A 3 -29.04 56.05 -58.53
N TYR A 4 -27.76 56.25 -58.85
CA TYR A 4 -26.58 56.33 -57.96
C TYR A 4 -25.86 55.08 -57.38
N ARG A 5 -24.61 54.96 -57.86
CA ARG A 5 -23.35 54.58 -57.18
C ARG A 5 -23.32 54.74 -55.64
N ASN A 6 -22.66 53.82 -54.92
CA ASN A 6 -21.33 54.05 -54.32
C ASN A 6 -20.77 52.83 -53.54
N ARG A 7 -19.43 52.81 -53.48
CA ARG A 7 -18.52 51.90 -52.74
C ARG A 7 -18.53 52.15 -51.21
N TRP A 8 -17.63 51.46 -50.50
CA TRP A 8 -17.27 51.46 -49.06
C TRP A 8 -18.01 50.35 -48.27
N ASN A 9 -17.41 49.52 -47.41
CA ASN A 9 -16.10 49.56 -46.76
C ASN A 9 -15.70 48.19 -46.17
N ILE A 10 -14.41 47.91 -46.15
CA ILE A 10 -13.77 46.86 -45.33
C ILE A 10 -13.84 47.31 -43.87
N LEU A 11 -14.48 46.54 -42.97
CA LEU A 11 -14.24 46.63 -41.53
C LEU A 11 -14.60 45.30 -40.84
N THR A 12 -13.54 44.62 -40.39
CA THR A 12 -13.42 43.97 -39.07
C THR A 12 -14.51 42.98 -38.65
N ALA A 13 -14.30 41.70 -38.96
CA ALA A 13 -14.80 40.59 -38.16
C ALA A 13 -13.62 39.91 -37.44
N LEU A 14 -13.05 40.62 -36.46
CA LEU A 14 -12.29 40.00 -35.36
C LEU A 14 -13.33 39.45 -34.38
N LEU A 15 -13.89 38.29 -34.68
CA LEU A 15 -14.79 37.57 -33.78
C LEU A 15 -14.01 36.47 -33.05
N LEU A 16 -13.52 36.85 -31.85
CA LEU A 16 -13.45 36.05 -30.64
C LEU A 16 -13.22 34.54 -30.81
N ILE A 17 -11.96 34.14 -31.02
CA ILE A 17 -11.46 32.81 -30.65
C ILE A 17 -10.74 32.95 -29.31
N SER A 18 -11.48 33.05 -28.21
CA SER A 18 -10.91 32.94 -26.86
C SER A 18 -11.98 32.68 -25.80
N LEU A 19 -12.74 31.59 -25.93
CA LEU A 19 -13.70 31.13 -24.92
C LEU A 19 -13.54 29.68 -24.39
N PRO A 20 -12.75 28.75 -24.96
CA PRO A 20 -12.71 27.38 -24.41
C PRO A 20 -11.90 27.26 -23.09
N SER A 21 -11.02 28.21 -22.78
CA SER A 21 -10.15 28.11 -21.60
C SER A 21 -10.85 28.42 -20.28
N PHE A 22 -11.82 29.36 -20.27
CA PHE A 22 -12.52 29.75 -19.04
C PHE A 22 -13.59 28.72 -18.65
N SER A 23 -14.24 28.08 -19.64
CA SER A 23 -15.20 27.00 -19.38
C SER A 23 -14.54 25.74 -18.82
N GLN A 24 -13.34 25.37 -19.29
CA GLN A 24 -12.59 24.22 -18.76
C GLN A 24 -12.14 24.40 -17.31
N GLN A 25 -11.81 25.63 -16.89
CA GLN A 25 -11.36 25.91 -15.52
C GLN A 25 -12.50 25.83 -14.49
N ALA A 26 -13.66 26.41 -14.82
CA ALA A 26 -14.85 26.31 -13.97
C ALA A 26 -15.39 24.87 -13.88
N ASP A 27 -15.31 24.13 -15.00
CA ASP A 27 -15.69 22.72 -15.05
C ASP A 27 -14.73 21.84 -14.24
N ALA A 28 -13.44 22.19 -14.17
CA ALA A 28 -12.44 21.41 -13.46
C ALA A 28 -12.74 21.23 -11.97
N LEU A 29 -13.06 22.34 -11.29
CA LEU A 29 -13.38 22.30 -9.86
C LEU A 29 -14.71 21.58 -9.59
N SER A 30 -15.69 21.75 -10.48
CA SER A 30 -16.99 21.07 -10.40
C SER A 30 -16.84 19.54 -10.51
N LEU A 31 -16.06 19.06 -11.48
CA LEU A 31 -15.78 17.64 -11.65
C LEU A 31 -14.99 17.06 -10.47
N SER A 32 -13.99 17.77 -9.95
CA SER A 32 -13.28 17.34 -8.73
C SER A 32 -14.21 17.19 -7.53
N ARG A 33 -15.16 18.12 -7.34
CA ARG A 33 -16.20 18.00 -6.31
C ARG A 33 -17.07 16.77 -6.52
N LYS A 34 -17.50 16.51 -7.77
CA LYS A 34 -18.32 15.34 -8.10
C LYS A 34 -17.61 14.02 -7.76
N VAL A 35 -16.32 13.91 -8.07
CA VAL A 35 -15.51 12.73 -7.71
C VAL A 35 -15.39 12.59 -6.19
N ALA A 36 -15.13 13.68 -5.47
CA ALA A 36 -15.09 13.67 -4.00
C ALA A 36 -16.44 13.26 -3.39
N ASP A 37 -17.54 13.78 -3.92
CA ASP A 37 -18.89 13.45 -3.47
C ASP A 37 -19.22 11.97 -3.68
N LYS A 38 -18.79 11.38 -4.81
CA LYS A 38 -18.91 9.94 -5.07
C LYS A 38 -18.11 9.10 -4.07
N ILE A 39 -16.88 9.49 -3.77
CA ILE A 39 -16.05 8.81 -2.75
C ILE A 39 -16.74 8.83 -1.39
N ILE A 40 -17.26 9.99 -0.98
CA ILE A 40 -17.94 10.15 0.31
C ILE A 40 -19.19 9.28 0.36
N ALA A 41 -19.98 9.26 -0.71
CA ALA A 41 -21.18 8.44 -0.81
C ALA A 41 -20.88 6.93 -0.72
N ASP A 42 -19.77 6.48 -1.31
CA ASP A 42 -19.35 5.08 -1.36
C ASP A 42 -18.62 4.60 -0.10
N THR A 43 -18.18 5.52 0.76
CA THR A 43 -17.43 5.16 1.98
C THR A 43 -18.37 4.76 3.11
N ARG A 44 -18.08 3.64 3.78
CA ARG A 44 -18.77 3.19 4.99
C ARG A 44 -17.79 3.12 6.16
N PHE A 45 -18.24 3.58 7.32
CA PHE A 45 -17.51 3.55 8.59
C PHE A 45 -18.23 2.61 9.53
N GLU A 46 -18.30 1.35 9.13
CA GLU A 46 -19.12 0.32 9.75
C GLU A 46 -18.35 -1.00 9.80
N TRP A 47 -18.63 -1.78 10.84
CA TRP A 47 -18.05 -3.08 11.08
C TRP A 47 -19.04 -4.19 10.74
N LYS A 48 -18.54 -5.29 10.19
CA LYS A 48 -19.24 -6.57 10.13
C LYS A 48 -18.40 -7.65 10.80
N TRP A 49 -19.04 -8.52 11.57
CA TRP A 49 -18.37 -9.66 12.19
C TRP A 49 -18.19 -10.77 11.17
N VAL A 50 -16.95 -11.23 11.01
CA VAL A 50 -16.62 -12.38 10.15
C VAL A 50 -15.85 -13.42 10.94
N LEU A 51 -16.01 -14.69 10.58
CA LEU A 51 -15.19 -15.76 11.14
C LEU A 51 -13.72 -15.54 10.75
N GLN A 52 -12.81 -15.54 11.72
CA GLN A 52 -11.37 -15.48 11.48
C GLN A 52 -10.94 -16.70 10.67
N LYS A 53 -10.20 -16.46 9.59
CA LYS A 53 -9.68 -17.51 8.70
C LYS A 53 -8.18 -17.68 8.93
N GLU A 54 -7.69 -18.89 8.66
CA GLU A 54 -6.25 -19.10 8.49
C GLU A 54 -5.79 -18.40 7.20
N GLU A 55 -4.71 -17.64 7.30
CA GLU A 55 -4.18 -16.85 6.19
C GLU A 55 -2.67 -17.01 6.10
N LEU A 56 -2.10 -16.61 4.97
CA LEU A 56 -0.65 -16.56 4.73
C LEU A 56 0.04 -17.93 4.76
N GLY A 57 -0.71 -19.03 4.92
CA GLY A 57 -0.16 -20.34 5.22
C GLY A 57 0.52 -20.41 6.59
N MET A 58 0.30 -19.42 7.46
CA MET A 58 0.79 -19.48 8.84
C MET A 58 -0.07 -20.45 9.63
N GLN A 59 0.57 -21.45 10.23
CA GLN A 59 -0.10 -22.32 11.20
C GLN A 59 0.11 -21.73 12.58
N VAL A 60 -0.98 -21.27 13.19
CA VAL A 60 -0.99 -20.76 14.57
C VAL A 60 -1.56 -21.87 15.47
N ILE A 61 -0.70 -22.45 16.29
CA ILE A 61 -1.07 -23.50 17.25
C ILE A 61 -1.15 -22.85 18.62
N ASP A 62 -2.37 -22.69 19.14
CA ASP A 62 -2.65 -21.92 20.35
C ASP A 62 -3.23 -22.85 21.44
N PHE A 63 -2.42 -23.16 22.45
CA PHE A 63 -2.84 -24.04 23.55
C PHE A 63 -3.48 -23.29 24.73
N ARG A 64 -3.62 -21.95 24.68
CA ARG A 64 -4.10 -21.14 25.81
C ARG A 64 -5.49 -21.56 26.30
N PHE A 65 -6.36 -21.98 25.38
CA PHE A 65 -7.73 -22.39 25.69
C PHE A 65 -7.82 -23.70 26.50
N LEU A 66 -6.74 -24.47 26.60
CA LEU A 66 -6.68 -25.70 27.40
C LEU A 66 -6.37 -25.44 28.88
N SER A 67 -5.96 -24.22 29.24
CA SER A 67 -5.67 -23.81 30.63
C SER A 67 -4.73 -24.79 31.37
N LEU A 68 -3.61 -25.12 30.73
CA LEU A 68 -2.63 -26.08 31.26
C LEU A 68 -2.03 -25.62 32.59
N LYS A 69 -1.82 -26.57 33.52
CA LYS A 69 -1.02 -26.36 34.73
C LYS A 69 0.46 -26.65 34.46
N GLU A 70 1.33 -26.20 35.35
CA GLU A 70 2.78 -26.42 35.20
C GLU A 70 3.09 -27.91 35.00
N LYS A 71 3.97 -28.22 34.04
CA LYS A 71 4.37 -29.60 33.65
C LYS A 71 3.26 -30.46 33.03
N GLU A 72 2.06 -29.93 32.81
CA GLU A 72 1.06 -30.61 31.99
C GLU A 72 1.41 -30.49 30.51
N ASN A 73 1.14 -31.56 29.76
CA ASN A 73 1.38 -31.65 28.34
C ASN A 73 0.09 -31.44 27.54
N ALA A 74 0.22 -30.87 26.36
CA ALA A 74 -0.82 -30.81 25.35
C ALA A 74 -0.26 -31.17 23.99
N TYR A 75 -1.14 -31.64 23.12
CA TYR A 75 -0.79 -32.07 21.78
C TYR A 75 -1.70 -31.44 20.75
N ALA A 76 -1.14 -30.97 19.65
CA ALA A 76 -1.90 -30.53 18.48
C ALA A 76 -1.54 -31.42 17.29
N LEU A 77 -2.54 -31.90 16.59
CA LEU A 77 -2.42 -32.80 15.44
C LEU A 77 -3.08 -32.17 14.22
N ARG A 78 -2.38 -32.23 13.09
CA ARG A 78 -2.90 -31.87 11.77
C ARG A 78 -2.29 -32.77 10.70
N LYS A 79 -3.01 -32.95 9.60
CA LYS A 79 -2.48 -33.58 8.39
C LYS A 79 -2.09 -32.51 7.38
N MET A 80 -1.14 -32.82 6.52
CA MET A 80 -0.74 -31.95 5.42
C MET A 80 -0.56 -32.77 4.15
N GLU A 81 -0.90 -32.19 3.02
CA GLU A 81 -0.64 -32.75 1.69
C GLU A 81 0.69 -32.22 1.18
N VAL A 82 1.56 -33.14 0.79
CA VAL A 82 2.84 -32.88 0.14
C VAL A 82 2.66 -33.17 -1.35
N LYS A 83 2.78 -32.14 -2.19
CA LYS A 83 2.46 -32.23 -3.63
C LYS A 83 3.49 -33.02 -4.44
N LYS A 84 4.74 -33.07 -3.98
CA LYS A 84 5.86 -33.75 -4.63
C LYS A 84 6.92 -34.17 -3.62
N ASP A 85 7.71 -35.19 -3.95
CA ASP A 85 8.90 -35.57 -3.19
C ASP A 85 9.86 -34.38 -3.12
N THR A 86 10.17 -33.90 -1.92
CA THR A 86 11.02 -32.72 -1.73
C THR A 86 11.54 -32.60 -0.29
N ILE A 87 12.43 -31.65 -0.06
CA ILE A 87 12.88 -31.25 1.27
C ILE A 87 12.17 -29.95 1.61
N ILE A 88 11.40 -29.95 2.70
CA ILE A 88 10.68 -28.76 3.15
C ILE A 88 11.46 -28.11 4.27
N ARG A 89 11.70 -26.80 4.14
CA ARG A 89 12.14 -25.95 5.25
C ARG A 89 10.92 -25.41 5.98
N PHE A 90 10.90 -25.55 7.29
CA PHE A 90 9.91 -24.94 8.16
C PHE A 90 10.55 -23.80 8.95
N GLY A 91 9.87 -22.66 9.02
CA GLY A 91 10.14 -21.61 9.99
C GLY A 91 9.25 -21.83 11.22
N ILE A 92 9.84 -21.71 12.41
CA ILE A 92 9.15 -21.87 13.69
C ILE A 92 9.56 -20.78 14.69
N THR A 93 8.56 -20.18 15.32
CA THR A 93 8.70 -19.21 16.43
C THR A 93 7.76 -19.65 17.53
N ALA A 94 8.30 -19.86 18.73
CA ALA A 94 7.55 -20.45 19.83
C ALA A 94 8.24 -20.27 21.18
N ALA A 95 7.45 -20.33 22.27
CA ALA A 95 7.95 -20.24 23.63
C ALA A 95 7.70 -21.53 24.41
N GLY A 96 8.64 -21.88 25.29
CA GLY A 96 8.55 -23.05 26.16
C GLY A 96 9.00 -24.37 25.50
N ASN A 97 8.63 -25.48 26.15
CA ASN A 97 9.12 -26.80 25.81
C ASN A 97 8.27 -27.42 24.68
N ILE A 98 8.84 -27.53 23.48
CA ILE A 98 8.11 -27.95 22.28
C ILE A 98 8.84 -29.08 21.57
N LYS A 99 8.07 -30.05 21.06
CA LYS A 99 8.56 -31.07 20.14
C LYS A 99 7.65 -31.15 18.92
N VAL A 100 8.24 -31.16 17.74
CA VAL A 100 7.56 -31.31 16.46
C VAL A 100 7.88 -32.69 15.90
N TRP A 101 6.84 -33.47 15.64
CA TRP A 101 6.92 -34.79 15.05
C TRP A 101 6.26 -34.79 13.68
N ILE A 102 6.94 -35.38 12.69
CA ILE A 102 6.39 -35.58 11.35
C ILE A 102 6.47 -37.05 10.99
N ASN A 103 5.34 -37.66 10.66
CA ASN A 103 5.22 -39.09 10.35
C ASN A 103 5.88 -39.97 11.44
N LYS A 104 5.58 -39.67 12.71
CA LYS A 104 6.13 -40.35 13.91
C LYS A 104 7.65 -40.25 14.10
N LYS A 105 8.32 -39.36 13.38
CA LYS A 105 9.75 -39.05 13.58
C LYS A 105 9.90 -37.66 14.19
N LEU A 106 10.75 -37.54 15.21
CA LEU A 106 11.07 -36.25 15.79
C LEU A 106 11.80 -35.40 14.74
N ALA A 107 11.18 -34.30 14.34
CA ALA A 107 11.71 -33.39 13.32
C ALA A 107 12.43 -32.19 13.95
N TRP A 108 11.94 -31.69 15.09
CA TRP A 108 12.51 -30.54 15.77
C TRP A 108 12.09 -30.52 17.25
N GLN A 109 12.91 -29.90 18.10
CA GLN A 109 12.58 -29.65 19.51
C GLN A 109 13.26 -28.40 20.04
N GLN A 110 12.67 -27.81 21.07
CA GLN A 110 13.22 -26.70 21.84
C GLN A 110 12.92 -26.92 23.33
N GLN A 111 13.87 -26.51 24.17
CA GLN A 111 13.71 -26.38 25.62
C GLN A 111 13.90 -24.92 25.98
N GLU A 112 12.93 -24.36 26.70
CA GLU A 112 12.92 -22.94 27.11
C GLU A 112 12.97 -21.94 25.93
N GLY A 113 12.47 -20.72 26.13
CA GLY A 113 12.52 -19.68 25.10
C GLY A 113 11.57 -18.51 25.37
N ALA A 114 11.86 -17.37 24.76
CA ALA A 114 10.98 -16.22 24.71
C ALA A 114 10.50 -16.05 23.26
N SER A 115 9.19 -16.05 23.04
CA SER A 115 8.63 -15.85 21.70
C SER A 115 8.02 -14.47 21.58
N LEU A 116 8.49 -13.73 20.59
CA LEU A 116 7.71 -12.65 19.98
C LEU A 116 6.87 -13.24 18.84
N ASN A 117 5.97 -12.45 18.26
CA ASN A 117 5.30 -12.83 17.02
C ASN A 117 6.33 -12.89 15.87
N PRO A 118 6.17 -13.77 14.87
CA PRO A 118 7.06 -13.79 13.71
C PRO A 118 6.98 -12.45 12.98
N VAL A 119 8.11 -12.00 12.44
CA VAL A 119 8.24 -10.68 11.81
C VAL A 119 7.97 -10.82 10.32
N GLU A 120 6.96 -10.11 9.81
CA GLU A 120 6.80 -9.92 8.37
C GLU A 120 7.85 -8.89 7.92
N GLU A 121 8.76 -9.25 7.01
CA GLU A 121 9.87 -8.37 6.57
C GLU A 121 9.62 -7.77 5.18
N ALA A 122 8.83 -8.47 4.36
CA ALA A 122 8.34 -8.04 3.06
C ALA A 122 6.94 -8.65 2.86
N TYR A 123 6.24 -8.33 1.78
CA TYR A 123 4.88 -8.81 1.60
C TYR A 123 4.78 -10.33 1.60
N ASN A 124 4.13 -10.87 2.65
CA ASN A 124 3.96 -12.30 2.91
C ASN A 124 5.26 -13.08 3.19
N ARG A 125 6.39 -12.40 3.35
CA ARG A 125 7.69 -12.96 3.72
C ARG A 125 7.92 -12.81 5.21
N PHE A 126 8.15 -13.91 5.91
CA PHE A 126 8.26 -13.92 7.36
C PHE A 126 9.61 -14.46 7.82
N ARG A 127 10.14 -13.82 8.85
CA ARG A 127 11.27 -14.31 9.63
C ARG A 127 10.78 -14.94 10.93
N PHE A 128 11.34 -16.11 11.21
CA PHE A 128 11.15 -16.90 12.41
C PHE A 128 12.45 -16.98 13.22
N ASP A 129 12.33 -17.36 14.49
CA ASP A 129 13.48 -17.50 15.40
C ASP A 129 14.32 -18.73 15.07
N HIS A 130 13.66 -19.79 14.62
CA HIS A 130 14.31 -21.05 14.26
C HIS A 130 13.81 -21.61 12.93
N TYR A 131 14.64 -22.45 12.32
CA TYR A 131 14.33 -23.17 11.09
C TYR A 131 14.82 -24.60 11.16
N PHE A 132 14.09 -25.52 10.54
CA PHE A 132 14.51 -26.91 10.37
C PHE A 132 14.05 -27.45 9.02
N THR A 133 14.66 -28.55 8.56
CA THR A 133 14.33 -29.16 7.27
C THR A 133 13.92 -30.61 7.43
N VAL A 134 12.96 -31.06 6.62
CA VAL A 134 12.46 -32.43 6.65
C VAL A 134 12.26 -32.94 5.22
N PRO A 135 12.86 -34.11 4.86
CA PRO A 135 12.55 -34.77 3.60
C PRO A 135 11.15 -35.39 3.67
N LEU A 136 10.28 -34.99 2.74
CA LEU A 136 8.90 -35.46 2.65
C LEU A 136 8.62 -36.11 1.29
N LYS A 137 7.81 -37.17 1.34
CA LYS A 137 7.30 -37.87 0.16
C LYS A 137 5.95 -37.31 -0.24
N LYS A 138 5.66 -37.33 -1.55
CA LYS A 138 4.34 -36.97 -2.08
C LYS A 138 3.25 -37.78 -1.36
N GLY A 139 2.17 -37.10 -0.99
CA GLY A 139 1.03 -37.68 -0.30
C GLY A 139 0.75 -37.02 1.04
N ILE A 140 0.04 -37.73 1.91
CA ILE A 140 -0.38 -37.20 3.22
C ILE A 140 0.74 -37.42 4.23
N SER A 141 1.14 -36.36 4.91
CA SER A 141 2.00 -36.43 6.09
C SER A 141 1.24 -35.97 7.34
N GLU A 142 1.60 -36.57 8.46
CA GLU A 142 1.06 -36.27 9.78
C GLU A 142 2.02 -35.35 10.53
N LEU A 143 1.48 -34.28 11.11
CA LEU A 143 2.21 -33.29 11.90
C LEU A 143 1.63 -33.26 13.32
N LEU A 144 2.45 -33.61 14.30
CA LEU A 144 2.09 -33.62 15.73
C LEU A 144 3.01 -32.66 16.48
N ILE A 145 2.42 -31.67 17.15
CA ILE A 145 3.09 -30.74 18.05
C ILE A 145 2.82 -31.20 19.48
N ALA A 146 3.87 -31.38 20.26
CA ALA A 146 3.78 -31.59 21.70
C ALA A 146 4.30 -30.35 22.42
N TYR A 147 3.53 -29.86 23.38
CA TYR A 147 3.88 -28.75 24.24
C TYR A 147 3.83 -29.20 25.70
N GLU A 148 4.88 -28.91 26.46
CA GLU A 148 4.90 -29.06 27.91
C GLU A 148 4.86 -27.67 28.55
N ASN A 149 3.91 -27.45 29.45
CA ASN A 149 3.73 -26.14 30.06
C ASN A 149 4.90 -25.77 30.99
N SER A 150 5.63 -24.73 30.58
CA SER A 150 6.74 -24.13 31.30
C SER A 150 6.42 -22.70 31.78
N ALA A 151 5.14 -22.37 31.99
CA ALA A 151 4.63 -21.01 32.30
C ALA A 151 4.87 -19.96 31.19
N ALA A 152 5.29 -20.39 30.01
CA ALA A 152 5.45 -19.54 28.83
C ALA A 152 4.13 -19.35 28.08
N ASN A 153 4.03 -18.33 27.21
CA ASN A 153 2.88 -18.14 26.32
C ASN A 153 2.81 -19.32 25.32
N PRO A 154 1.80 -20.20 25.39
CA PRO A 154 1.83 -21.49 24.70
C PRO A 154 1.26 -21.38 23.28
N VAL A 155 1.81 -20.43 22.50
CA VAL A 155 1.46 -20.18 21.10
C VAL A 155 2.67 -20.47 20.22
N ILE A 156 2.48 -21.31 19.22
CA ILE A 156 3.51 -21.70 18.25
C ILE A 156 3.09 -21.23 16.87
N PHE A 157 4.03 -20.60 16.16
CA PHE A 157 3.91 -20.23 14.77
C PHE A 157 4.76 -21.18 13.94
N LEU A 158 4.16 -21.86 12.97
CA LEU A 158 4.86 -22.78 12.08
C LEU A 158 4.43 -22.52 10.64
N ARG A 159 5.40 -22.45 9.73
CA ARG A 159 5.12 -22.23 8.32
C ARG A 159 6.13 -22.94 7.43
N PRO A 160 5.71 -23.68 6.39
CA PRO A 160 6.64 -24.13 5.36
C PRO A 160 7.08 -22.89 4.56
N VAL A 161 8.40 -22.68 4.46
CA VAL A 161 8.97 -21.48 3.87
C VAL A 161 10.09 -21.76 2.88
N THR A 162 10.25 -20.88 1.90
CA THR A 162 11.41 -20.85 1.01
C THR A 162 12.67 -20.42 1.77
N MET A 163 13.82 -20.40 1.09
CA MET A 163 15.04 -19.84 1.69
C MET A 163 14.89 -18.36 2.09
N ALA A 164 14.10 -17.59 1.34
CA ALA A 164 13.84 -16.19 1.60
C ALA A 164 12.76 -15.94 2.67
N GLY A 165 12.01 -16.96 3.11
CA GLY A 165 10.91 -16.80 4.08
C GLY A 165 9.52 -16.62 3.46
N ASP A 166 9.40 -16.72 2.13
CA ASP A 166 8.12 -16.77 1.43
C ASP A 166 7.42 -18.10 1.68
N LEU A 167 6.11 -18.20 1.43
CA LEU A 167 5.36 -19.45 1.57
C LEU A 167 5.92 -20.52 0.62
N GLU A 168 6.23 -21.72 1.13
CA GLU A 168 6.58 -22.88 0.32
C GLU A 168 5.30 -23.59 -0.17
N PRO A 169 4.96 -23.54 -1.47
CA PRO A 169 3.65 -23.96 -1.98
C PRO A 169 3.49 -25.48 -2.15
N SER A 170 4.56 -26.26 -2.00
CA SER A 170 4.51 -27.73 -2.14
C SER A 170 3.88 -28.45 -0.95
N VAL A 171 3.59 -27.73 0.15
CA VAL A 171 2.85 -28.25 1.30
C VAL A 171 1.56 -27.47 1.48
N ALA A 172 0.44 -28.18 1.57
CA ALA A 172 -0.86 -27.59 1.88
C ALA A 172 -1.41 -28.23 3.16
N PRO A 173 -1.92 -27.43 4.12
CA PRO A 173 -2.57 -28.00 5.29
C PRO A 173 -3.86 -28.75 4.91
N LEU A 174 -4.16 -29.84 5.62
CA LEU A 174 -5.41 -30.59 5.50
C LEU A 174 -6.16 -30.57 6.84
N ALA A 175 -7.46 -30.28 6.76
CA ALA A 175 -8.35 -30.08 7.91
C ALA A 175 -7.84 -28.99 8.88
N GLN A 176 -8.60 -28.73 9.93
CA GLN A 176 -8.22 -27.84 11.04
C GLN A 176 -7.32 -28.56 12.04
N TRP A 177 -6.56 -27.79 12.83
CA TRP A 177 -5.84 -28.33 13.97
C TRP A 177 -6.80 -28.96 14.98
N THR A 178 -6.41 -30.13 15.49
CA THR A 178 -7.09 -30.81 16.58
C THR A 178 -6.16 -30.90 17.78
N TYR A 179 -6.71 -30.77 18.98
CA TYR A 179 -5.97 -30.61 20.22
C TYR A 179 -6.40 -31.68 21.22
N ALA A 180 -5.47 -32.21 21.97
CA ALA A 180 -5.72 -33.10 23.09
C ALA A 180 -4.89 -32.64 24.30
N GLY A 181 -5.50 -32.63 25.47
CA GLY A 181 -4.88 -32.27 26.74
C GLY A 181 -5.89 -31.71 27.74
N PRO A 182 -5.46 -31.39 28.97
CA PRO A 182 -4.11 -31.56 29.52
C PRO A 182 -3.77 -33.03 29.85
N PHE A 183 -2.50 -33.41 29.71
CA PHE A 183 -1.94 -34.71 30.12
C PHE A 183 -0.93 -34.52 31.25
N ARG A 184 -1.02 -35.29 32.34
CA ARG A 184 0.10 -35.43 33.29
C ARG A 184 1.07 -36.48 32.75
N GLN A 185 2.39 -36.30 32.95
CA GLN A 185 3.48 -37.06 32.30
C GLN A 185 3.40 -38.61 32.33
N GLN A 186 2.44 -39.20 33.05
CA GLN A 186 2.20 -40.64 33.13
C GLN A 186 1.05 -41.07 32.20
N GLY A 187 1.27 -42.12 31.40
CA GLY A 187 0.22 -42.81 30.62
C GLY A 187 0.46 -42.89 29.11
N ASN A 188 -0.55 -43.40 28.39
CA ASN A 188 -0.55 -43.46 26.93
C ASN A 188 -0.87 -42.06 26.37
N THR A 189 0.08 -41.47 25.65
CA THR A 189 -0.04 -40.14 25.04
C THR A 189 -0.02 -40.24 23.51
N PRO A 190 -0.41 -39.17 22.78
CA PRO A 190 -0.27 -39.11 21.33
C PRO A 190 1.15 -39.39 20.80
N LEU A 191 2.20 -39.24 21.63
CA LEU A 191 3.58 -39.56 21.22
C LEU A 191 3.82 -41.06 21.03
N GLN A 192 3.15 -41.92 21.81
CA GLN A 192 3.26 -43.37 21.65
C GLN A 192 2.37 -43.86 20.52
N SER A 193 1.11 -43.43 20.50
CA SER A 193 0.12 -43.85 19.51
C SER A 193 -1.01 -42.84 19.42
N ILE A 194 -1.33 -42.40 18.21
CA ILE A 194 -2.50 -41.55 17.97
C ILE A 194 -3.76 -42.41 18.04
N GLN A 195 -4.55 -42.18 19.07
CA GLN A 195 -5.81 -42.87 19.36
C GLN A 195 -6.99 -41.90 19.29
N PRO A 196 -8.23 -42.37 19.08
CA PRO A 196 -9.42 -41.52 19.11
C PRO A 196 -9.65 -40.84 20.46
N TYR A 197 -9.23 -41.47 21.56
CA TYR A 197 -9.31 -40.92 22.91
C TYR A 197 -8.18 -41.45 23.79
N TYR A 198 -7.97 -40.81 24.94
CA TYR A 198 -6.99 -41.21 25.94
C TYR A 198 -7.62 -41.25 27.33
N LYS A 199 -7.11 -42.13 28.20
CA LYS A 199 -7.44 -42.15 29.63
C LYS A 199 -6.23 -41.61 30.40
N ASN A 200 -6.40 -40.48 31.07
CA ASN A 200 -5.36 -39.84 31.89
C ASN A 200 -5.99 -39.41 33.22
N ASP A 201 -5.44 -39.84 34.36
CA ASP A 201 -5.96 -39.55 35.71
C ASP A 201 -7.47 -39.78 35.89
N GLY A 202 -7.98 -40.90 35.37
CA GLY A 202 -9.41 -41.24 35.47
C GLY A 202 -10.34 -40.40 34.58
N LYS A 203 -9.80 -39.48 33.77
CA LYS A 203 -10.55 -38.69 32.79
C LYS A 203 -10.35 -39.24 31.39
N VAL A 204 -11.41 -39.15 30.57
CA VAL A 204 -11.33 -39.39 29.13
C VAL A 204 -11.03 -38.07 28.44
N LEU A 205 -9.93 -38.03 27.69
CA LEU A 205 -9.54 -36.92 26.83
C LEU A 205 -9.86 -37.30 25.39
N ASN A 206 -10.56 -36.42 24.67
CA ASN A 206 -10.83 -36.54 23.24
C ASN A 206 -10.15 -35.38 22.48
N TRP A 207 -10.01 -35.53 21.18
CA TRP A 207 -9.58 -34.46 20.29
C TRP A 207 -10.67 -33.39 20.16
N GLN A 208 -10.28 -32.13 20.28
CA GLN A 208 -11.15 -30.96 20.12
C GLN A 208 -10.49 -29.90 19.24
N THR A 209 -11.27 -28.96 18.72
CA THR A 209 -10.74 -27.82 17.95
C THR A 209 -10.54 -26.63 18.88
N ALA A 210 -9.65 -25.71 18.49
CA ALA A 210 -9.59 -24.41 19.15
C ALA A 210 -10.94 -23.66 18.98
N PRO A 211 -11.33 -22.79 19.93
CA PRO A 211 -12.50 -21.94 19.78
C PRO A 211 -12.41 -21.08 18.52
N GLN A 212 -13.52 -21.01 17.78
CA GLN A 212 -13.64 -20.10 16.64
C GLN A 212 -13.63 -18.65 17.11
N ARG A 213 -12.95 -17.78 16.36
CA ARG A 213 -12.82 -16.35 16.65
C ARG A 213 -13.54 -15.55 15.57
N PHE A 214 -14.13 -14.42 15.96
CA PHE A 214 -14.70 -13.45 15.04
C PHE A 214 -13.84 -12.20 15.01
N LEU A 215 -13.72 -11.58 13.85
CA LEU A 215 -13.06 -10.30 13.64
C LEU A 215 -14.08 -9.29 13.11
N PRO A 216 -14.08 -8.03 13.59
CA PRO A 216 -14.72 -6.94 12.87
C PRO A 216 -13.91 -6.59 11.63
N GLU A 217 -14.56 -6.65 10.47
CA GLU A 217 -14.02 -6.20 9.19
C GLU A 217 -14.84 -5.03 8.67
N LEU A 218 -14.19 -4.13 7.95
CA LEU A 218 -14.84 -2.98 7.33
C LEU A 218 -15.87 -3.41 6.28
N VAL A 219 -16.98 -2.68 6.22
CA VAL A 219 -18.03 -2.85 5.22
C VAL A 219 -17.66 -2.12 3.93
N ILE A 220 -17.90 -2.77 2.79
CA ILE A 220 -17.94 -2.14 1.47
C ILE A 220 -19.41 -1.95 1.14
N ASP A 221 -19.82 -0.74 0.73
CA ASP A 221 -21.19 -0.54 0.25
C ASP A 221 -21.42 -1.37 -1.00
N SER A 222 -22.47 -2.19 -1.02
CA SER A 222 -22.90 -2.96 -2.18
C SER A 222 -23.15 -2.14 -3.46
N GLN A 223 -23.39 -0.83 -3.32
CA GLN A 223 -23.60 0.11 -4.44
C GLN A 223 -22.36 0.96 -4.76
N ALA A 224 -21.24 0.75 -4.06
CA ALA A 224 -20.00 1.46 -4.35
C ALA A 224 -19.49 1.12 -5.76
N ALA A 225 -18.91 2.11 -6.44
CA ALA A 225 -18.30 1.89 -7.74
C ALA A 225 -17.04 1.01 -7.66
N TYR A 226 -16.34 1.06 -6.53
CA TYR A 226 -15.17 0.23 -6.24
C TYR A 226 -15.52 -0.83 -5.18
N GLN A 227 -15.42 -2.11 -5.57
CA GLN A 227 -15.86 -3.25 -4.76
C GLN A 227 -14.72 -4.13 -4.23
N ARG A 228 -13.46 -3.73 -4.42
CA ARG A 228 -12.30 -4.59 -4.11
C ARG A 228 -11.86 -4.50 -2.65
N ASP A 229 -11.85 -3.29 -2.09
CA ASP A 229 -11.52 -3.02 -0.69
C ASP A 229 -12.22 -1.73 -0.22
N PRO A 230 -12.50 -1.58 1.09
CA PRO A 230 -13.24 -0.43 1.59
C PRO A 230 -12.39 0.83 1.62
N TYR A 231 -12.92 1.94 1.12
CA TYR A 231 -12.25 3.25 1.14
C TYR A 231 -11.86 3.76 2.53
N ALA A 232 -12.49 3.23 3.58
CA ALA A 232 -12.15 3.54 4.96
C ALA A 232 -10.88 2.80 5.45
N ASP A 233 -10.35 1.81 4.74
CA ASP A 233 -9.19 1.00 5.17
C ASP A 233 -7.85 1.76 5.03
N TRP A 234 -6.85 1.34 5.81
CA TRP A 234 -5.51 1.90 5.75
C TRP A 234 -4.73 1.39 4.54
N GLN A 235 -4.58 2.24 3.53
CA GLN A 235 -3.84 1.97 2.30
C GLN A 235 -3.35 3.30 1.70
N TYR A 236 -2.21 3.27 0.98
CA TYR A 236 -1.57 4.50 0.48
C TYR A 236 -2.49 5.36 -0.39
N SER A 237 -3.31 4.72 -1.21
CA SER A 237 -4.22 5.38 -2.14
C SER A 237 -5.44 5.95 -1.45
N HIS A 238 -5.95 5.31 -0.37
CA HIS A 238 -6.98 5.90 0.47
C HIS A 238 -6.45 7.13 1.21
N GLY A 239 -5.28 7.03 1.84
CA GLY A 239 -4.63 8.17 2.50
C GLY A 239 -4.40 9.34 1.54
N THR A 240 -3.92 9.06 0.32
CA THR A 240 -3.73 10.06 -0.74
C THR A 240 -5.06 10.66 -1.20
N MET A 241 -6.08 9.84 -1.43
CA MET A 241 -7.42 10.27 -1.83
C MET A 241 -8.06 11.18 -0.78
N VAL A 242 -8.05 10.79 0.49
CA VAL A 242 -8.59 11.59 1.61
C VAL A 242 -7.77 12.88 1.78
N TRP A 243 -6.45 12.81 1.61
CA TRP A 243 -5.61 14.01 1.59
C TRP A 243 -5.97 14.98 0.44
N SER A 244 -6.29 14.48 -0.75
CA SER A 244 -6.77 15.32 -1.85
C SER A 244 -8.15 15.92 -1.59
N ILE A 245 -9.04 15.22 -0.86
CA ILE A 245 -10.32 15.79 -0.40
C ILE A 245 -10.08 16.91 0.63
N LEU A 246 -9.10 16.74 1.53
CA LEU A 246 -8.69 17.82 2.43
C LEU A 246 -8.14 19.04 1.67
N ALA A 247 -7.35 18.82 0.62
CA ALA A 247 -6.90 19.92 -0.25
C ALA A 247 -8.06 20.59 -1.01
N LEU A 248 -9.06 19.81 -1.42
CA LEU A 248 -10.28 20.32 -2.03
C LEU A 248 -11.07 21.20 -1.06
N GLU A 249 -11.24 20.78 0.18
CA GLU A 249 -11.86 21.59 1.23
C GLU A 249 -11.18 22.95 1.37
N LYS A 250 -9.84 22.96 1.48
CA LYS A 250 -9.09 24.20 1.70
C LYS A 250 -9.34 25.23 0.62
N GLU A 251 -9.51 24.76 -0.62
CA GLU A 251 -9.80 25.61 -1.78
C GLU A 251 -11.26 26.04 -1.85
N THR A 252 -12.18 25.11 -1.60
CA THR A 252 -13.60 25.29 -1.88
C THR A 252 -14.39 25.87 -0.73
N LYS A 253 -13.88 25.72 0.50
CA LYS A 253 -14.59 25.98 1.76
C LYS A 253 -15.94 25.29 1.85
N ASP A 254 -16.06 24.14 1.18
CA ASP A 254 -17.26 23.32 1.22
C ASP A 254 -17.31 22.52 2.52
N ASN A 255 -18.33 22.78 3.33
CA ASN A 255 -18.49 22.20 4.65
C ASN A 255 -18.71 20.68 4.65
N ARG A 256 -18.83 20.03 3.49
CA ARG A 256 -18.98 18.57 3.38
C ARG A 256 -17.65 17.82 3.55
N TYR A 257 -16.53 18.43 3.18
CA TYR A 257 -15.26 17.71 3.01
C TYR A 257 -14.45 17.55 4.30
N LEU A 258 -14.28 18.62 5.10
CA LEU A 258 -13.56 18.51 6.38
C LEU A 258 -14.21 17.49 7.34
N PRO A 259 -15.55 17.45 7.52
CA PRO A 259 -16.18 16.44 8.37
C PRO A 259 -15.90 15.02 7.91
N PHE A 260 -15.87 14.75 6.60
CA PHE A 260 -15.51 13.43 6.08
C PHE A 260 -14.07 13.06 6.43
N VAL A 261 -13.12 13.97 6.20
CA VAL A 261 -11.70 13.76 6.52
C VAL A 261 -11.51 13.51 8.02
N LYS A 262 -12.19 14.29 8.88
CA LYS A 262 -12.17 14.09 10.33
C LYS A 262 -12.82 12.79 10.76
N LYS A 263 -13.92 12.37 10.11
CA LYS A 263 -14.56 11.07 10.36
C LYS A 263 -13.63 9.91 9.99
N TYR A 264 -12.91 10.02 8.87
CA TYR A 264 -11.91 9.02 8.47
C TYR A 264 -10.80 8.89 9.52
N ALA A 265 -10.24 10.02 9.98
CA ALA A 265 -9.20 10.01 11.00
C ALA A 265 -9.72 9.51 12.36
N GLY A 266 -10.85 10.04 12.81
CA GLY A 266 -11.48 9.68 14.09
C GLY A 266 -11.82 8.19 14.16
N PHE A 267 -12.44 7.63 13.10
CA PHE A 267 -12.79 6.21 13.10
C PHE A 267 -11.56 5.29 13.27
N ILE A 268 -10.42 5.64 12.67
CA ILE A 268 -9.17 4.87 12.86
C ILE A 268 -8.65 5.03 14.29
N LEU A 269 -8.62 6.25 14.83
CA LEU A 269 -8.11 6.53 16.17
C LEU A 269 -8.98 5.88 17.26
N ASP A 270 -10.31 5.99 17.14
CA ASP A 270 -11.28 5.44 18.09
C ASP A 270 -11.18 3.91 18.21
N ASN A 271 -10.73 3.24 17.14
CA ASN A 271 -10.62 1.78 17.10
C ASN A 271 -9.16 1.28 17.22
N TYR A 272 -8.17 2.17 17.32
CA TYR A 272 -6.74 1.84 17.19
C TYR A 272 -6.29 0.75 18.16
N ASP A 273 -6.61 0.91 19.46
CA ASP A 273 -6.17 -0.02 20.49
C ASP A 273 -6.78 -1.42 20.33
N TYR A 274 -8.05 -1.49 19.93
CA TYR A 274 -8.71 -2.77 19.67
C TYR A 274 -8.10 -3.47 18.46
N ILE A 275 -7.86 -2.75 17.36
CA ILE A 275 -7.27 -3.33 16.15
C ILE A 275 -5.82 -3.75 16.43
N LYS A 276 -5.07 -2.96 17.22
CA LYS A 276 -3.73 -3.34 17.67
C LYS A 276 -3.75 -4.65 18.45
N TRP A 277 -4.65 -4.75 19.44
CA TRP A 277 -4.84 -5.97 20.21
C TRP A 277 -5.22 -7.16 19.30
N GLN A 278 -6.11 -6.96 18.34
CA GLN A 278 -6.50 -7.97 17.37
C GLN A 278 -5.30 -8.44 16.52
N TYR A 279 -4.49 -7.52 16.02
CA TYR A 279 -3.29 -7.83 15.24
C TYR A 279 -2.26 -8.63 16.07
N ASP A 280 -1.98 -8.17 17.29
CA ASP A 280 -0.93 -8.74 18.15
C ASP A 280 -1.34 -10.03 18.86
N SER A 281 -2.60 -10.11 19.31
CA SER A 281 -3.08 -11.17 20.22
C SER A 281 -3.94 -12.22 19.53
N LEU A 282 -4.69 -11.81 18.50
CA LEU A 282 -5.49 -12.72 17.67
C LEU A 282 -4.79 -13.10 16.36
N TYR A 283 -3.66 -12.46 16.03
CA TYR A 283 -2.86 -12.76 14.84
C TYR A 283 -3.61 -12.51 13.52
N ALA A 284 -4.51 -11.51 13.51
CA ALA A 284 -5.30 -11.14 12.35
C ALA A 284 -4.47 -10.28 11.37
N TRP A 285 -3.41 -10.85 10.79
CA TRP A 285 -2.44 -10.10 10.01
C TRP A 285 -2.90 -9.65 8.63
N ARG A 286 -4.11 -10.02 8.18
CA ARG A 286 -4.77 -9.40 7.02
C ARG A 286 -6.15 -8.83 7.32
N GLY A 287 -6.49 -8.66 8.60
CA GLY A 287 -7.73 -7.99 8.97
C GLY A 287 -7.72 -6.50 8.61
N SER A 288 -8.86 -5.84 8.69
CA SER A 288 -8.98 -4.40 8.47
C SER A 288 -7.94 -3.62 9.28
N TYR A 289 -7.33 -2.61 8.66
CA TYR A 289 -6.28 -1.77 9.25
C TYR A 289 -4.95 -2.47 9.65
N HIS A 290 -4.76 -3.77 9.36
CA HIS A 290 -3.53 -4.51 9.72
C HIS A 290 -2.24 -3.81 9.26
N ARG A 291 -2.29 -3.08 8.14
CA ARG A 291 -1.14 -2.39 7.54
C ARG A 291 -0.53 -1.32 8.46
N ILE A 292 -1.33 -0.71 9.34
CA ILE A 292 -0.86 0.23 10.37
C ILE A 292 0.18 -0.43 11.28
N PHE A 293 0.03 -1.73 11.55
CA PHE A 293 0.88 -2.49 12.46
C PHE A 293 1.95 -3.29 11.72
N ARG A 294 1.63 -3.79 10.53
CA ARG A 294 2.56 -4.52 9.65
C ARG A 294 3.82 -3.70 9.39
N ARG A 295 3.68 -2.44 8.94
CA ARG A 295 4.78 -1.49 8.66
C ARG A 295 6.01 -2.16 8.03
N THR A 296 5.82 -2.71 6.83
CA THR A 296 6.88 -3.40 6.08
C THR A 296 7.39 -2.64 4.87
N MET A 297 6.62 -1.65 4.42
CA MET A 297 6.93 -0.80 3.28
C MET A 297 6.47 0.63 3.54
N LEU A 298 6.97 1.58 2.74
CA LEU A 298 6.46 2.95 2.73
C LEU A 298 4.95 3.02 2.41
N ASP A 299 4.44 2.07 1.62
CA ASP A 299 3.02 1.85 1.33
C ASP A 299 2.15 1.59 2.58
N ASP A 300 2.75 1.22 3.73
CA ASP A 300 2.08 1.01 5.02
C ASP A 300 2.17 2.23 5.95
N ALA A 301 2.99 3.23 5.62
CA ALA A 301 3.30 4.31 6.56
C ALA A 301 3.13 5.71 5.93
N GLY A 302 3.98 6.10 5.00
CA GLY A 302 4.07 7.51 4.56
C GLY A 302 2.82 8.00 3.82
N ALA A 303 2.56 7.51 2.61
CA ALA A 303 1.38 7.91 1.83
C ALA A 303 0.02 7.62 2.51
N PRO A 304 -0.19 6.47 3.19
CA PRO A 304 -1.42 6.24 3.96
C PRO A 304 -1.70 7.32 5.01
N ALA A 305 -0.65 7.90 5.61
CA ALA A 305 -0.74 8.90 6.66
C ALA A 305 -0.90 10.34 6.17
N LEU A 306 -1.01 10.60 4.85
CA LEU A 306 -1.01 11.97 4.32
C LEU A 306 -2.18 12.84 4.80
N SER A 307 -3.36 12.26 4.97
CA SER A 307 -4.52 12.98 5.51
C SER A 307 -4.29 13.39 6.96
N PHE A 308 -3.75 12.48 7.78
CA PHE A 308 -3.37 12.73 9.17
C PHE A 308 -2.25 13.77 9.28
N ALA A 309 -1.19 13.63 8.49
CA ALA A 309 -0.10 14.60 8.47
C ALA A 309 -0.59 15.98 8.00
N GLY A 310 -1.53 16.03 7.05
CA GLY A 310 -2.20 17.25 6.61
C GLY A 310 -2.98 17.93 7.73
N LEU A 311 -3.83 17.18 8.45
CA LEU A 311 -4.54 17.68 9.63
C LEU A 311 -3.57 18.15 10.72
N TYR A 312 -2.53 17.37 11.00
CA TYR A 312 -1.56 17.69 12.06
C TYR A 312 -0.75 18.97 11.78
N VAL A 313 -0.44 19.24 10.51
CA VAL A 313 0.21 20.49 10.11
C VAL A 313 -0.65 21.70 10.49
N ASP A 314 -1.97 21.61 10.31
CA ASP A 314 -2.90 22.73 10.55
C ASP A 314 -3.34 22.81 12.03
N GLU A 315 -3.71 21.67 12.63
CA GLU A 315 -4.44 21.62 13.90
C GLU A 315 -3.54 21.36 15.12
N LYS A 316 -2.36 20.74 14.93
CA LYS A 316 -1.46 20.33 16.02
C LYS A 316 -2.12 19.43 17.08
N ASP A 317 -3.13 18.67 16.69
CA ASP A 317 -3.82 17.74 17.57
C ASP A 317 -2.86 16.68 18.15
N GLU A 318 -2.88 16.51 19.47
CA GLU A 318 -1.96 15.64 20.20
C GLU A 318 -2.20 14.15 19.89
N ALA A 319 -3.47 13.74 19.71
CA ALA A 319 -3.80 12.35 19.41
C ALA A 319 -3.32 11.96 18.01
N ILE A 320 -3.50 12.85 17.03
CA ILE A 320 -2.93 12.67 15.69
C ILE A 320 -1.40 12.65 15.75
N GLY A 321 -0.78 13.55 16.52
CA GLY A 321 0.67 13.56 16.72
C GLY A 321 1.20 12.21 17.21
N LYS A 322 0.65 11.69 18.32
CA LYS A 322 1.02 10.38 18.90
C LYS A 322 0.79 9.22 17.93
N PHE A 323 -0.28 9.27 17.15
CA PHE A 323 -0.55 8.26 16.13
C PHE A 323 0.49 8.27 15.00
N LEU A 324 0.96 9.46 14.59
CA LEU A 324 1.95 9.62 13.52
C LEU A 324 3.38 9.24 13.94
N GLU A 325 3.73 9.33 15.23
CA GLU A 325 5.07 9.01 15.76
C GLU A 325 5.64 7.66 15.30
N PRO A 326 4.97 6.51 15.51
CA PRO A 326 5.50 5.21 15.08
C PRO A 326 5.61 5.09 13.55
N LEU A 327 4.78 5.79 12.79
CA LEU A 327 4.83 5.82 11.32
C LEU A 327 6.02 6.65 10.84
N LEU A 328 6.27 7.80 11.48
CA LEU A 328 7.42 8.66 11.21
C LEU A 328 8.73 8.00 11.58
N ASP A 329 8.80 7.35 12.74
CA ASP A 329 9.96 6.54 13.12
C ASP A 329 10.22 5.47 12.06
N TYR A 330 9.20 4.73 11.64
CA TYR A 330 9.36 3.73 10.59
C TYR A 330 9.95 4.31 9.28
N VAL A 331 9.33 5.35 8.73
CA VAL A 331 9.77 5.98 7.46
C VAL A 331 11.20 6.53 7.61
N SER A 332 11.53 7.15 8.74
CA SER A 332 12.81 7.84 8.90
C SER A 332 13.97 6.93 9.29
N THR A 333 13.73 5.90 10.10
CA THR A 333 14.80 5.09 10.72
C THR A 333 14.77 3.60 10.36
N LYS A 334 13.61 3.02 9.97
CA LYS A 334 13.46 1.56 9.79
C LYS A 334 13.26 1.11 8.35
N GLN A 335 12.69 1.95 7.48
CA GLN A 335 12.54 1.63 6.07
C GLN A 335 13.90 1.24 5.47
N VAL A 336 13.90 0.17 4.66
CA VAL A 336 15.11 -0.34 4.01
C VAL A 336 15.71 0.72 3.09
N ARG A 337 17.04 0.85 3.12
CA ARG A 337 17.80 1.81 2.33
C ARG A 337 19.02 1.18 1.70
N LEU A 338 19.44 1.72 0.55
CA LEU A 338 20.77 1.51 -0.02
C LEU A 338 21.84 2.13 0.89
N GLN A 339 23.11 1.78 0.63
CA GLN A 339 24.26 2.32 1.37
C GLN A 339 24.33 3.86 1.33
N ASP A 340 23.86 4.50 0.25
CA ASP A 340 23.81 5.96 0.14
C ASP A 340 22.54 6.58 0.75
N SER A 341 21.78 5.81 1.54
CA SER A 341 20.53 6.19 2.20
C SER A 341 19.30 6.37 1.29
N THR A 342 19.39 5.96 0.01
CA THR A 342 18.22 5.92 -0.90
C THR A 342 17.21 4.89 -0.40
N PHE A 343 15.94 5.23 -0.29
CA PHE A 343 14.89 4.25 0.02
C PHE A 343 14.83 3.14 -1.04
N CYS A 344 14.67 1.90 -0.57
CA CYS A 344 14.48 0.75 -1.42
C CYS A 344 13.63 -0.31 -0.72
N ARG A 345 13.34 -1.40 -1.42
CA ARG A 345 12.49 -2.50 -0.96
C ARG A 345 13.29 -3.79 -0.80
N PRO A 346 12.90 -4.67 0.12
CA PRO A 346 13.43 -6.03 0.22
C PRO A 346 12.91 -6.99 -0.88
N GLU A 347 12.04 -6.50 -1.78
CA GLU A 347 11.43 -7.26 -2.87
C GLU A 347 11.22 -6.41 -4.15
N PRO A 348 11.08 -7.04 -5.35
CA PRO A 348 11.10 -8.48 -5.62
C PRO A 348 12.50 -9.10 -5.47
N GLU A 349 13.53 -8.27 -5.56
CA GLU A 349 14.90 -8.59 -5.16
C GLU A 349 15.32 -7.67 -4.01
N GLU A 350 16.25 -8.13 -3.18
CA GLU A 350 16.75 -7.32 -2.07
C GLU A 350 17.36 -6.01 -2.58
N PHE A 351 17.06 -4.91 -1.88
CA PHE A 351 17.50 -3.56 -2.22
C PHE A 351 17.06 -3.08 -3.61
N THR A 352 15.81 -3.32 -3.99
CA THR A 352 15.23 -2.78 -5.23
C THR A 352 14.68 -1.37 -5.00
N VAL A 353 15.10 -0.38 -5.79
CA VAL A 353 14.52 0.98 -5.74
C VAL A 353 13.28 1.00 -6.64
N TRP A 354 12.13 1.40 -6.10
CA TRP A 354 10.88 1.56 -6.85
C TRP A 354 10.53 3.03 -7.00
N ALA A 355 10.14 3.48 -8.18
CA ALA A 355 9.77 4.88 -8.46
C ALA A 355 8.66 5.39 -7.52
N ASP A 356 7.69 4.52 -7.21
CA ASP A 356 6.54 4.77 -6.34
C ASP A 356 6.97 5.26 -4.95
N ASP A 357 8.06 4.71 -4.40
CA ASP A 357 8.56 5.01 -3.05
C ASP A 357 8.92 6.48 -2.85
N LEU A 358 9.17 7.21 -3.94
CA LEU A 358 9.38 8.65 -3.85
C LEU A 358 8.12 9.37 -3.39
N PHE A 359 6.96 9.01 -3.94
CA PHE A 359 5.67 9.56 -3.49
C PHE A 359 5.22 8.95 -2.17
N MET A 360 5.55 7.68 -1.90
CA MET A 360 5.18 7.07 -0.62
C MET A 360 5.91 7.71 0.57
N SER A 361 7.04 8.40 0.34
CA SER A 361 7.85 9.01 1.40
C SER A 361 7.86 10.54 1.40
N VAL A 362 8.17 11.19 0.26
CA VAL A 362 8.48 12.63 0.21
C VAL A 362 7.34 13.52 0.71
N PRO A 363 6.08 13.38 0.24
CA PRO A 363 4.99 14.22 0.70
C PRO A 363 4.72 14.08 2.21
N PHE A 364 4.96 12.90 2.78
CA PHE A 364 4.84 12.67 4.22
C PHE A 364 5.98 13.33 5.00
N LEU A 365 7.22 13.12 4.57
CA LEU A 365 8.41 13.71 5.20
C LEU A 365 8.37 15.24 5.23
N ILE A 366 7.96 15.91 4.14
CA ILE A 366 7.88 17.37 4.13
C ILE A 366 6.79 17.90 5.09
N ARG A 367 5.67 17.18 5.22
CA ARG A 367 4.60 17.51 6.18
C ARG A 367 5.09 17.36 7.60
N MET A 368 5.80 16.28 7.89
CA MET A 368 6.40 16.09 9.22
C MET A 368 7.50 17.12 9.51
N ALA A 369 8.33 17.50 8.52
CA ALA A 369 9.31 18.57 8.68
C ALA A 369 8.66 19.91 9.10
N LYS A 370 7.53 20.28 8.48
CA LYS A 370 6.76 21.47 8.86
C LYS A 370 6.06 21.30 10.20
N ALA A 371 5.54 20.10 10.47
CA ALA A 371 4.75 19.85 11.64
C ALA A 371 5.62 19.85 12.92
N THR A 372 6.78 19.24 12.87
CA THR A 372 7.70 19.12 14.02
C THR A 372 8.76 20.23 14.06
N GLY A 373 9.02 20.89 12.93
CA GLY A 373 10.13 21.84 12.80
C GLY A 373 11.50 21.17 12.60
N GLU A 374 11.56 19.84 12.53
CA GLU A 374 12.82 19.12 12.41
C GLU A 374 13.32 19.09 10.95
N LYS A 375 14.44 19.77 10.71
CA LYS A 375 15.06 19.91 9.39
C LYS A 375 15.44 18.56 8.75
N LYS A 376 15.78 17.55 9.57
CA LYS A 376 16.23 16.23 9.09
C LYS A 376 15.25 15.57 8.11
N TYR A 377 13.95 15.80 8.30
CA TYR A 377 12.90 15.24 7.43
C TYR A 377 12.86 15.93 6.05
N MET A 378 13.07 17.25 6.01
CA MET A 378 13.21 17.98 4.74
C MET A 378 14.48 17.56 4.00
N GLU A 379 15.61 17.44 4.71
CA GLU A 379 16.88 17.00 4.11
C GLU A 379 16.80 15.58 3.54
N ASP A 380 16.06 14.68 4.21
CA ASP A 380 15.82 13.35 3.68
C ASP A 380 14.94 13.40 2.42
N ALA A 381 13.84 14.16 2.42
CA ALA A 381 13.03 14.35 1.22
C ALA A 381 13.85 14.89 0.03
N VAL A 382 14.73 15.88 0.25
CA VAL A 382 15.66 16.41 -0.75
C VAL A 382 16.60 15.33 -1.28
N ARG A 383 17.19 14.53 -0.38
CA ARG A 383 18.09 13.43 -0.73
C ARG A 383 17.39 12.43 -1.64
N GLN A 384 16.18 12.00 -1.27
CA GLN A 384 15.44 10.99 -2.03
C GLN A 384 15.14 11.45 -3.46
N VAL A 385 14.67 12.69 -3.66
CA VAL A 385 14.40 13.21 -5.03
C VAL A 385 15.66 13.22 -5.89
N ILE A 386 16.81 13.60 -5.33
CA ILE A 386 18.09 13.61 -6.07
C ILE A 386 18.56 12.18 -6.38
N GLN A 387 18.49 11.27 -5.41
CA GLN A 387 19.03 9.91 -5.54
C GLN A 387 18.15 9.02 -6.41
N PHE A 388 16.83 9.09 -6.31
CA PHE A 388 15.92 8.34 -7.18
C PHE A 388 16.18 8.65 -8.65
N ARG A 389 16.45 9.93 -8.97
CA ARG A 389 16.86 10.33 -10.32
C ARG A 389 18.15 9.65 -10.78
N LYS A 390 19.14 9.47 -9.90
CA LYS A 390 20.40 8.76 -10.22
C LYS A 390 20.14 7.30 -10.62
N TYR A 391 19.23 6.62 -9.95
CA TYR A 391 18.97 5.19 -10.17
C TYR A 391 17.95 4.91 -11.29
N LEU A 392 16.91 5.73 -11.41
CA LEU A 392 15.72 5.40 -12.21
C LEU A 392 15.61 6.17 -13.52
N LEU A 393 16.25 7.34 -13.64
CA LEU A 393 16.14 8.13 -14.87
C LEU A 393 16.93 7.46 -15.99
N ASN A 394 16.30 7.32 -17.14
CA ASN A 394 16.98 7.05 -18.39
C ASN A 394 17.27 8.39 -19.11
N PRO A 395 18.55 8.78 -19.31
CA PRO A 395 18.89 10.08 -19.86
C PRO A 395 18.56 10.23 -21.36
N GLN A 396 18.42 9.13 -22.11
CA GLN A 396 18.07 9.17 -23.54
C GLN A 396 16.60 9.54 -23.74
N THR A 397 15.71 8.98 -22.91
CA THR A 397 14.26 9.24 -22.99
C THR A 397 13.82 10.42 -22.14
N GLY A 398 14.57 10.73 -21.07
CA GLY A 398 14.18 11.68 -20.04
C GLY A 398 13.05 11.18 -19.12
N LEU A 399 12.76 9.87 -19.16
CA LEU A 399 11.74 9.20 -18.35
C LEU A 399 12.36 8.31 -17.29
N TYR A 400 11.58 7.97 -16.27
CA TYR A 400 11.98 7.09 -15.19
C TYR A 400 11.51 5.66 -15.47
N LYS A 401 12.39 4.68 -15.27
CA LYS A 401 12.01 3.26 -15.21
C LYS A 401 11.27 2.98 -13.90
N HIS A 402 10.38 1.98 -13.90
CA HIS A 402 9.57 1.62 -12.72
C HIS A 402 10.44 1.26 -11.50
N GLY A 403 11.52 0.51 -11.70
CA GLY A 403 12.49 0.25 -10.64
C GLY A 403 13.93 0.05 -11.12
N TRP A 404 14.82 -0.17 -10.16
CA TRP A 404 16.24 -0.48 -10.34
C TRP A 404 16.68 -1.55 -9.34
N PHE A 405 17.41 -2.55 -9.81
CA PHE A 405 17.83 -3.71 -9.02
C PHE A 405 19.29 -3.60 -8.60
N SER A 406 19.55 -3.62 -7.29
CA SER A 406 20.92 -3.51 -6.75
C SER A 406 21.85 -4.62 -7.22
N ARG A 407 21.33 -5.85 -7.28
CA ARG A 407 22.09 -7.07 -7.56
C ARG A 407 22.68 -7.09 -8.97
N THR A 408 21.94 -6.54 -9.95
CA THR A 408 22.37 -6.52 -11.35
C THR A 408 22.85 -5.14 -11.80
N GLY A 409 22.54 -4.09 -11.03
CA GLY A 409 22.75 -2.70 -11.43
C GLY A 409 21.84 -2.24 -12.57
N GLN A 410 20.83 -3.03 -12.94
CA GLN A 410 19.97 -2.76 -14.09
C GLN A 410 18.67 -2.07 -13.69
N GLN A 411 18.16 -1.22 -14.58
CA GLN A 411 16.82 -0.69 -14.48
C GLN A 411 15.79 -1.70 -15.01
N SER A 412 14.57 -1.64 -14.47
CA SER A 412 13.42 -2.43 -14.95
C SER A 412 13.05 -2.14 -16.41
N VAL A 413 12.20 -2.99 -16.97
CA VAL A 413 11.86 -2.98 -18.40
C VAL A 413 10.98 -1.82 -18.85
N ALA A 414 10.08 -1.28 -18.02
CA ALA A 414 9.03 -0.37 -18.48
C ALA A 414 9.18 1.08 -17.98
N TYR A 415 8.83 2.03 -18.86
CA TYR A 415 8.52 3.41 -18.50
C TYR A 415 7.04 3.51 -18.12
N TRP A 416 6.69 2.90 -16.99
CA TRP A 416 5.30 2.83 -16.55
C TRP A 416 4.77 4.23 -16.20
N GLY A 417 3.59 4.56 -16.72
CA GLY A 417 3.01 5.90 -16.64
C GLY A 417 2.80 6.36 -15.20
N ARG A 418 2.15 5.54 -14.36
CA ARG A 418 1.88 5.95 -12.97
C ARG A 418 3.14 6.03 -12.10
N ALA A 419 4.14 5.18 -12.30
CA ALA A 419 5.44 5.34 -11.65
C ALA A 419 6.08 6.71 -11.95
N ASN A 420 6.04 7.15 -13.22
CA ASN A 420 6.49 8.50 -13.58
C ASN A 420 5.60 9.59 -12.98
N GLY A 421 4.29 9.35 -12.89
CA GLY A 421 3.33 10.21 -12.23
C GLY A 421 3.66 10.44 -10.75
N TRP A 422 4.00 9.38 -10.02
CA TRP A 422 4.43 9.47 -8.62
C TRP A 422 5.71 10.29 -8.45
N VAL A 423 6.70 10.06 -9.32
CA VAL A 423 7.97 10.81 -9.27
C VAL A 423 7.73 12.31 -9.47
N VAL A 424 6.94 12.69 -10.47
CA VAL A 424 6.73 14.10 -10.78
C VAL A 424 5.83 14.79 -9.75
N TRP A 425 4.84 14.08 -9.20
CA TRP A 425 4.00 14.61 -8.14
C TRP A 425 4.79 14.81 -6.85
N ALA A 426 5.59 13.82 -6.42
CA ALA A 426 6.43 13.94 -5.23
C ALA A 426 7.43 15.11 -5.35
N THR A 427 8.01 15.29 -6.53
CA THR A 427 8.95 16.38 -6.81
C THR A 427 8.24 17.74 -6.79
N ALA A 428 7.01 17.83 -7.32
CA ALA A 428 6.19 19.03 -7.25
C ALA A 428 5.77 19.38 -5.81
N GLU A 429 5.48 18.38 -4.96
CA GLU A 429 5.22 18.59 -3.54
C GLU A 429 6.46 19.13 -2.82
N LEU A 430 7.65 18.55 -3.07
CA LEU A 430 8.89 19.04 -2.46
C LEU A 430 9.20 20.48 -2.88
N LEU A 431 9.11 20.81 -4.17
CA LEU A 431 9.37 22.17 -4.66
C LEU A 431 8.45 23.22 -4.07
N ASP A 432 7.23 22.85 -3.70
CA ASP A 432 6.26 23.77 -3.13
C ASP A 432 6.65 24.21 -1.70
N TRP A 433 7.40 23.38 -0.99
CA TRP A 433 7.75 23.57 0.42
C TRP A 433 9.23 23.85 0.65
N LEU A 434 10.08 23.50 -0.32
CA LEU A 434 11.52 23.73 -0.24
C LEU A 434 11.84 25.22 -0.43
N PRO A 435 12.56 25.86 0.52
CA PRO A 435 12.95 27.25 0.37
C PRO A 435 13.78 27.49 -0.91
N THR A 436 13.51 28.60 -1.60
CA THR A 436 14.18 28.94 -2.88
C THR A 436 15.68 29.21 -2.72
N ASN A 437 16.13 29.56 -1.52
CA ASN A 437 17.54 29.72 -1.16
C ASN A 437 18.22 28.41 -0.73
N HIS A 438 17.49 27.29 -0.66
CA HIS A 438 18.07 26.00 -0.33
C HIS A 438 19.08 25.56 -1.42
N PRO A 439 20.27 25.04 -1.08
CA PRO A 439 21.30 24.70 -2.07
C PRO A 439 20.83 23.72 -3.16
N ALA A 440 19.95 22.80 -2.81
CA ALA A 440 19.39 21.81 -3.74
C ALA A 440 18.24 22.34 -4.61
N TYR A 441 17.65 23.51 -4.31
CA TYR A 441 16.42 23.99 -4.96
C TYR A 441 16.56 24.07 -6.48
N LYS A 442 17.63 24.72 -6.97
CA LYS A 442 17.88 24.87 -8.42
C LYS A 442 18.02 23.52 -9.12
N LYS A 443 18.72 22.56 -8.49
CA LYS A 443 18.93 21.22 -9.04
C LYS A 443 17.63 20.42 -9.13
N ILE A 444 16.78 20.49 -8.11
CA ILE A 444 15.48 19.82 -8.08
C ILE A 444 14.52 20.46 -9.09
N LEU A 445 14.49 21.79 -9.15
CA LEU A 445 13.68 22.53 -10.13
C LEU A 445 14.07 22.17 -11.57
N GLU A 446 15.37 22.07 -11.85
CA GLU A 446 15.85 21.65 -13.16
C GLU A 446 15.47 20.19 -13.48
N ALA A 447 15.59 19.28 -12.51
CA ALA A 447 15.14 17.90 -12.67
C ALA A 447 13.62 17.82 -12.99
N PHE A 448 12.80 18.60 -12.29
CA PHE A 448 11.36 18.71 -12.55
C PHE A 448 11.07 19.20 -13.98
N ARG A 449 11.75 20.28 -14.41
CA ARG A 449 11.61 20.84 -15.76
C ARG A 449 11.98 19.84 -16.85
N GLN A 450 13.09 19.12 -16.67
CA GLN A 450 13.55 18.10 -17.61
C GLN A 450 12.55 16.95 -17.74
N HIS A 451 12.01 16.48 -16.62
CA HIS A 451 11.02 15.39 -16.61
C HIS A 451 9.73 15.81 -17.30
N ILE A 452 9.16 16.97 -16.94
CA ILE A 452 7.95 17.51 -17.59
C ILE A 452 8.15 17.74 -19.09
N THR A 453 9.29 18.32 -19.47
CA THR A 453 9.62 18.55 -20.90
C THR A 453 9.70 17.22 -21.66
N SER A 454 10.19 16.17 -21.02
CA SER A 454 10.27 14.84 -21.63
C SER A 454 8.90 14.18 -21.71
N LEU A 455 8.08 14.27 -20.66
CA LEU A 455 6.71 13.74 -20.63
C LEU A 455 5.84 14.30 -21.75
N VAL A 456 5.88 15.62 -22.01
CA VAL A 456 5.08 16.27 -23.07
C VAL A 456 5.35 15.67 -24.46
N LYS A 457 6.55 15.14 -24.73
CA LYS A 457 6.86 14.48 -26.01
C LYS A 457 6.06 13.20 -26.25
N TYR A 458 5.53 12.59 -25.19
CA TYR A 458 4.76 11.35 -25.21
C TYR A 458 3.26 11.58 -24.98
N GLN A 459 2.80 12.84 -24.96
CA GLN A 459 1.37 13.15 -24.87
C GLN A 459 0.68 12.82 -26.21
N ASP A 460 -0.37 12.02 -26.17
CA ASP A 460 -1.14 11.71 -27.37
C ASP A 460 -1.97 12.92 -27.85
N SER A 461 -2.39 12.86 -29.10
CA SER A 461 -3.24 13.81 -29.81
C SER A 461 -4.56 14.15 -29.09
N ASP A 462 -5.08 13.25 -28.26
CA ASP A 462 -6.29 13.47 -27.44
C ASP A 462 -5.99 13.87 -25.99
N GLY A 463 -4.72 13.99 -25.61
CA GLY A 463 -4.28 14.52 -24.32
C GLY A 463 -3.86 13.48 -23.28
N PHE A 464 -4.12 12.19 -23.53
CA PHE A 464 -3.72 11.12 -22.65
C PHE A 464 -2.22 10.82 -22.72
N TRP A 465 -1.74 10.12 -21.70
CA TRP A 465 -0.56 9.28 -21.78
C TRP A 465 -0.96 7.81 -21.71
N HIS A 466 -0.10 6.97 -22.29
CA HIS A 466 -0.28 5.54 -22.33
C HIS A 466 0.27 4.87 -21.06
N GLN A 467 -0.27 3.71 -20.70
CA GLN A 467 0.15 2.88 -19.58
C GLN A 467 1.67 2.64 -19.58
N VAL A 468 2.24 2.34 -20.74
CA VAL A 468 3.69 2.38 -20.96
C VAL A 468 3.98 3.59 -21.86
N LEU A 469 4.67 4.60 -21.33
CA LEU A 469 4.77 5.93 -21.94
C LEU A 469 5.39 5.92 -23.35
N THR A 470 6.30 4.99 -23.61
CA THR A 470 7.02 4.85 -24.89
C THR A 470 6.36 3.88 -25.87
N ARG A 471 5.14 3.42 -25.56
CA ARG A 471 4.40 2.39 -26.30
C ARG A 471 2.95 2.86 -26.53
N PRO A 472 2.69 3.61 -27.62
CA PRO A 472 1.34 4.10 -27.93
C PRO A 472 0.31 2.99 -28.19
N GLU A 473 0.76 1.76 -28.41
CA GLU A 473 -0.10 0.57 -28.51
C GLU A 473 -0.62 0.09 -27.14
N SER A 474 0.00 0.50 -26.03
CA SER A 474 -0.54 0.24 -24.69
C SER A 474 -1.75 1.14 -24.44
N TYR A 475 -2.66 0.74 -23.55
CA TYR A 475 -3.90 1.50 -23.34
C TYR A 475 -3.65 2.86 -22.68
N LYS A 476 -4.55 3.82 -22.94
CA LYS A 476 -4.54 5.17 -22.31
C LYS A 476 -4.94 5.08 -20.85
N GLU A 477 -4.17 5.70 -19.96
CA GLU A 477 -4.31 5.51 -18.52
C GLU A 477 -4.64 6.84 -17.81
N THR A 478 -5.73 6.83 -17.04
CA THR A 478 -6.30 8.06 -16.46
C THR A 478 -5.45 8.60 -15.30
N SER A 479 -4.90 7.74 -14.44
CA SER A 479 -4.21 8.20 -13.23
C SER A 479 -2.90 8.93 -13.52
N CYS A 480 -2.06 8.41 -14.43
CA CYS A 480 -0.80 9.06 -14.81
C CYS A 480 -1.07 10.36 -15.56
N THR A 481 -2.09 10.37 -16.44
CA THR A 481 -2.52 11.57 -17.16
C THR A 481 -2.93 12.67 -16.18
N ALA A 482 -3.67 12.34 -15.12
CA ALA A 482 -4.02 13.29 -14.06
C ALA A 482 -2.78 13.79 -13.28
N MET A 483 -1.83 12.91 -12.97
CA MET A 483 -0.57 13.29 -12.31
C MET A 483 0.31 14.20 -13.17
N PHE A 484 0.28 14.05 -14.49
CA PHE A 484 0.99 14.95 -15.39
C PHE A 484 0.26 16.29 -15.53
N ALA A 485 -1.08 16.27 -15.63
CA ALA A 485 -1.90 17.47 -15.64
C ALA A 485 -1.67 18.33 -14.40
N LEU A 486 -1.73 17.74 -13.19
CA LEU A 486 -1.53 18.47 -11.94
C LEU A 486 -0.12 19.07 -11.86
N ALA A 487 0.91 18.31 -12.25
CA ALA A 487 2.29 18.77 -12.14
C ALA A 487 2.58 19.91 -13.13
N MET A 488 2.11 19.80 -14.38
CA MET A 488 2.25 20.89 -15.35
C MET A 488 1.47 22.13 -14.90
N ALA A 489 0.23 21.96 -14.45
CA ALA A 489 -0.61 23.08 -14.01
C ALA A 489 0.00 23.82 -12.82
N ARG A 490 0.44 23.08 -11.80
CA ARG A 490 1.15 23.64 -10.65
C ARG A 490 2.44 24.32 -11.08
N GLY A 491 3.22 23.69 -11.96
CA GLY A 491 4.49 24.23 -12.44
C GLY A 491 4.32 25.56 -13.17
N VAL A 492 3.28 25.72 -13.99
CA VAL A 492 2.96 27.00 -14.63
C VAL A 492 2.53 28.03 -13.59
N ARG A 493 1.60 27.67 -12.69
CA ARG A 493 1.08 28.55 -11.64
C ARG A 493 2.16 29.08 -10.70
N LYS A 494 3.15 28.24 -10.35
CA LYS A 494 4.27 28.58 -9.46
C LYS A 494 5.45 29.24 -10.18
N GLY A 495 5.37 29.43 -11.50
CA GLY A 495 6.46 29.99 -12.30
C GLY A 495 7.66 29.05 -12.49
N TRP A 496 7.49 27.77 -12.16
CA TRP A 496 8.50 26.73 -12.40
C TRP A 496 8.61 26.40 -13.88
N LEU A 497 7.50 26.44 -14.61
CA LEU A 497 7.42 26.14 -16.05
C LEU A 497 7.05 27.37 -16.85
N ASN A 498 7.46 27.39 -18.12
CA ASN A 498 7.00 28.40 -19.08
C ASN A 498 5.47 28.29 -19.29
N LYS A 499 4.79 29.41 -19.57
CA LYS A 499 3.36 29.45 -19.87
C LYS A 499 2.94 28.54 -21.03
N SER A 500 3.87 28.16 -21.93
CA SER A 500 3.63 27.19 -23.01
C SER A 500 3.13 25.82 -22.50
N PHE A 501 3.50 25.42 -21.27
CA PHE A 501 3.02 24.19 -20.65
C PHE A 501 1.55 24.24 -20.20
N LYS A 502 0.90 25.40 -20.25
CA LYS A 502 -0.54 25.54 -19.97
C LYS A 502 -1.39 24.70 -20.92
N GLN A 503 -1.08 24.70 -22.22
CA GLN A 503 -1.87 23.98 -23.21
C GLN A 503 -1.78 22.45 -23.05
N PRO A 504 -0.58 21.84 -22.90
CA PRO A 504 -0.47 20.42 -22.54
C PRO A 504 -1.23 20.05 -21.26
N ALA A 505 -1.21 20.90 -20.23
CA ALA A 505 -1.94 20.67 -18.98
C ALA A 505 -3.46 20.67 -19.18
N LEU A 506 -4.01 21.65 -19.91
CA LEU A 506 -5.45 21.73 -20.22
C LEU A 506 -5.91 20.56 -21.10
N LYS A 507 -5.07 20.14 -22.04
CA LYS A 507 -5.33 18.98 -22.90
C LYS A 507 -5.38 17.69 -22.08
N ALA A 508 -4.43 17.51 -21.17
CA ALA A 508 -4.42 16.40 -20.22
C ALA A 508 -5.65 16.39 -19.32
N TRP A 509 -6.06 17.56 -18.82
CA TRP A 509 -7.28 17.69 -18.04
C TRP A 509 -8.53 17.34 -18.84
N SER A 510 -8.63 17.80 -20.08
CA SER A 510 -9.77 17.49 -20.95
C SER A 510 -9.93 15.98 -21.15
N ALA A 511 -8.82 15.26 -21.34
CA ALA A 511 -8.77 13.80 -21.40
C ALA A 511 -9.30 13.16 -20.10
N VAL A 512 -8.79 13.60 -18.95
CA VAL A 512 -9.21 13.10 -17.62
C VAL A 512 -10.68 13.40 -17.34
N ALA A 513 -11.14 14.61 -17.62
CA ALA A 513 -12.53 15.03 -17.46
C ALA A 513 -13.50 14.14 -18.27
N GLY A 514 -13.11 13.75 -19.50
CA GLY A 514 -13.85 12.79 -20.31
C GLY A 514 -13.90 11.35 -19.76
N LYS A 515 -13.20 11.06 -18.66
CA LYS A 515 -13.26 9.79 -17.92
C LYS A 515 -14.08 9.86 -16.63
N ILE A 516 -14.65 11.02 -16.32
CA ILE A 516 -15.53 11.22 -15.17
C ILE A 516 -16.97 11.17 -15.67
N ASP A 517 -17.73 10.18 -15.22
CA ASP A 517 -19.13 10.02 -15.66
C ASP A 517 -20.09 11.00 -14.95
N ALA A 518 -21.38 10.89 -15.29
CA ALA A 518 -22.42 11.74 -14.70
C ALA A 518 -22.55 11.56 -13.17
N ASN A 519 -22.21 10.39 -12.64
CA ASN A 519 -22.27 10.00 -11.23
C ASN A 519 -20.97 10.27 -10.46
N GLY A 520 -19.94 10.80 -11.13
CA GLY A 520 -18.63 11.05 -10.53
C GLY A 520 -17.72 9.83 -10.47
N VAL A 521 -18.07 8.73 -11.15
CA VAL A 521 -17.20 7.56 -11.28
C VAL A 521 -16.09 7.87 -12.26
N VAL A 522 -14.85 7.56 -11.86
CA VAL A 522 -13.68 7.75 -12.71
C VAL A 522 -13.28 6.43 -13.37
N HIS A 523 -13.24 6.42 -14.70
CA HIS A 523 -12.87 5.26 -15.50
C HIS A 523 -11.38 5.25 -15.87
N GLY A 524 -10.86 4.07 -16.23
CA GLY A 524 -9.55 3.95 -16.88
C GLY A 524 -8.34 4.03 -15.94
N ILE A 525 -8.54 3.81 -14.64
CA ILE A 525 -7.46 3.79 -13.65
C ILE A 525 -6.86 2.39 -13.62
N CYS A 526 -5.57 2.25 -13.94
CA CYS A 526 -4.84 0.99 -13.85
C CYS A 526 -4.82 0.47 -12.41
N ARG A 527 -5.13 -0.80 -12.18
CA ARG A 527 -5.05 -1.43 -10.85
C ARG A 527 -3.63 -1.37 -10.25
N GLY A 528 -3.49 -1.63 -8.96
CA GLY A 528 -2.17 -1.81 -8.31
C GLY A 528 -1.29 -2.79 -9.10
N THR A 529 -0.05 -2.41 -9.39
CA THR A 529 0.82 -3.05 -10.38
C THR A 529 2.24 -3.12 -9.81
N GLU A 530 2.83 -4.33 -9.80
CA GLU A 530 4.23 -4.54 -9.36
C GLU A 530 5.24 -4.30 -10.49
N ILE A 531 6.54 -4.44 -10.20
CA ILE A 531 7.55 -4.44 -11.27
C ILE A 531 7.42 -5.73 -12.08
N GLY A 532 6.92 -5.59 -13.32
CA GLY A 532 6.86 -6.67 -14.30
C GLY A 532 8.23 -7.09 -14.84
N LEU A 533 8.34 -8.36 -15.23
CA LEU A 533 9.53 -8.94 -15.86
C LEU A 533 9.69 -8.51 -17.33
N ASP A 534 8.59 -8.17 -18.01
CA ASP A 534 8.55 -7.67 -19.38
C ASP A 534 7.53 -6.52 -19.52
N GLU A 535 7.48 -5.89 -20.70
CA GLU A 535 6.52 -4.83 -20.98
C GLU A 535 5.08 -5.36 -21.13
N GLN A 536 4.91 -6.61 -21.57
CA GLN A 536 3.59 -7.23 -21.76
C GLN A 536 2.82 -7.32 -20.44
N PHE A 537 3.50 -7.61 -19.34
CA PHE A 537 2.94 -7.54 -17.99
C PHE A 537 2.21 -6.21 -17.72
N TYR A 538 2.77 -5.08 -18.20
CA TYR A 538 2.16 -3.77 -18.01
C TYR A 538 0.97 -3.54 -18.93
N PHE A 539 1.00 -4.10 -20.14
CA PHE A 539 -0.09 -4.03 -21.11
C PHE A 539 -1.31 -4.82 -20.62
N ASP A 540 -1.07 -5.95 -19.97
CA ASP A 540 -2.12 -6.85 -19.48
C ASP A 540 -2.77 -6.36 -18.17
N ARG A 541 -2.30 -5.25 -17.60
CA ARG A 541 -2.92 -4.67 -16.40
C ARG A 541 -4.31 -4.18 -16.73
N LYS A 542 -5.27 -4.58 -15.91
CA LYS A 542 -6.66 -4.13 -16.03
C LYS A 542 -6.85 -2.77 -15.40
N THR A 543 -7.75 -1.99 -15.98
CA THR A 543 -8.32 -0.81 -15.34
C THR A 543 -9.48 -1.22 -14.44
N ILE A 544 -9.68 -0.49 -13.35
CA ILE A 544 -10.78 -0.68 -12.41
C ILE A 544 -11.44 0.69 -12.21
N ASP A 545 -12.76 0.71 -12.32
CA ASP A 545 -13.53 1.93 -12.10
C ASP A 545 -13.39 2.39 -10.66
N ASN A 546 -13.20 3.70 -10.49
CA ASN A 546 -13.02 4.35 -9.22
C ASN A 546 -11.89 3.74 -8.35
N ASP A 547 -10.85 3.15 -8.96
CA ASP A 547 -9.71 2.63 -8.20
C ASP A 547 -9.01 3.80 -7.47
N PRO A 548 -8.85 3.73 -6.13
CA PRO A 548 -8.39 4.85 -5.32
C PRO A 548 -6.99 5.33 -5.69
N ARG A 549 -6.19 4.51 -6.39
CA ARG A 549 -4.83 4.84 -6.84
C ARG A 549 -4.78 5.98 -7.84
N GLY A 550 -5.90 6.31 -8.49
CA GLY A 550 -6.01 7.47 -9.38
C GLY A 550 -6.85 8.62 -8.82
N LEU A 551 -7.74 8.38 -7.86
CA LEU A 551 -8.74 9.36 -7.44
C LEU A 551 -8.14 10.62 -6.82
N GLY A 552 -7.13 10.45 -5.95
CA GLY A 552 -6.41 11.60 -5.38
C GLY A 552 -5.75 12.47 -6.46
N ALA A 553 -5.15 11.83 -7.47
CA ALA A 553 -4.53 12.54 -8.59
C ALA A 553 -5.57 13.32 -9.42
N VAL A 554 -6.73 12.72 -9.69
CA VAL A 554 -7.82 13.37 -10.46
C VAL A 554 -8.36 14.60 -9.74
N ILE A 555 -8.68 14.47 -8.45
CA ILE A 555 -9.16 15.59 -7.63
C ILE A 555 -8.11 16.72 -7.64
N THR A 556 -6.85 16.37 -7.36
CA THR A 556 -5.73 17.33 -7.28
C THR A 556 -5.43 17.98 -8.62
N ALA A 557 -5.58 17.26 -9.73
CA ALA A 557 -5.44 17.81 -11.08
C ALA A 557 -6.49 18.89 -11.35
N GLY A 558 -7.77 18.60 -11.08
CA GLY A 558 -8.83 19.59 -11.30
C GLY A 558 -8.65 20.84 -10.44
N LEU A 559 -8.16 20.68 -9.21
CA LEU A 559 -7.76 21.77 -8.31
C LEU A 559 -6.67 22.66 -8.92
N GLU A 560 -5.59 22.09 -9.44
CA GLU A 560 -4.49 22.86 -10.03
C GLU A 560 -4.89 23.51 -11.37
N ILE A 561 -5.74 22.83 -12.15
CA ILE A 561 -6.27 23.36 -13.41
C ILE A 561 -7.18 24.56 -13.17
N ALA A 562 -8.07 24.49 -12.18
CA ALA A 562 -8.94 25.60 -11.80
C ALA A 562 -8.16 26.86 -11.37
N LYS A 563 -6.92 26.68 -10.89
CA LYS A 563 -6.03 27.76 -10.46
C LYS A 563 -5.07 28.27 -11.54
N LEU A 564 -5.16 27.76 -12.77
CA LEU A 564 -4.26 28.18 -13.84
C LEU A 564 -4.52 29.67 -14.20
N PRO A 565 -3.47 30.50 -14.30
CA PRO A 565 -3.59 31.92 -14.61
C PRO A 565 -3.93 32.19 -16.07
#